data_AF-A0A1F5TQR7-F1
#
_entry.id   AF-A0A1F5TQR7-F1
#
_cell.length_a   1.000
_cell.length_b   1.000
_cell.length_c   1.000
_cell.angle_alpha   90.00
_cell.angle_beta   90.00
_cell.angle_gamma   90.00
#
_symmetry.space_group_name_H-M   'P 1'
#
loop_
_entity.id
_entity.type
_entity.pdbx_description
1 polymer ?
#
loop_
_entity_poly.entity_id
_entity_poly.type
_entity_poly.pdbx_seq_one_letter_code
_entity_poly.pdbx_strand_id
1 'polypeptide(L)'
;MKKLSAQKSVVVLDIREPAEPAAKDGGGFAIPAWMDCTWRRIPCGKLTCPICGRMVRVRARHIARGEDPDDLAAVFADMGENFSETLRLLREDARQLGVDLEKEPDEPPLQTPEPDAFPLYGVVKNWQECLEMILAAGYSAGASWVITDVYADLSWYGNALLAKTYRQLCAAWEKKYAPTLFGEADFRYTRDVLAECCAILTRNLRELLPLSGDYFVPVSRLLSTLAFLRERLRSL
;
A
#
# COMPACT_ATOMS: atom_id res chain seq x y z
N MET A 1 -14.61 31.43 -46.62
CA MET A 1 -13.98 30.89 -45.39
C MET A 1 -14.81 29.71 -44.89
N LYS A 2 -14.32 28.48 -45.09
CA LYS A 2 -15.00 27.25 -44.66
C LYS A 2 -14.72 27.01 -43.17
N LYS A 3 -15.76 26.89 -42.34
CA LYS A 3 -15.65 26.47 -40.94
C LYS A 3 -15.29 24.99 -40.89
N LEU A 4 -14.07 24.68 -40.43
CA LEU A 4 -13.68 23.32 -40.06
C LEU A 4 -14.25 23.03 -38.66
N SER A 5 -15.28 22.21 -38.62
CA SER A 5 -15.78 21.58 -37.39
C SER A 5 -14.76 20.52 -36.97
N ALA A 6 -14.08 20.74 -35.85
CA ALA A 6 -13.22 19.75 -35.24
C ALA A 6 -14.10 18.76 -34.45
N GLN A 7 -14.38 17.63 -35.08
CA GLN A 7 -15.04 16.49 -34.46
C GLN A 7 -14.05 15.86 -33.47
N LYS A 8 -14.19 16.14 -32.17
CA LYS A 8 -13.42 15.48 -31.11
C LYS A 8 -13.90 14.02 -31.01
N SER A 9 -13.11 13.10 -31.54
CA SER A 9 -13.29 11.66 -31.33
C SER A 9 -13.03 11.33 -29.86
N VAL A 10 -14.08 11.12 -29.09
CA VAL A 10 -13.99 10.52 -27.75
C VAL A 10 -13.75 9.02 -27.97
N VAL A 11 -12.53 8.55 -27.70
CA VAL A 11 -12.24 7.12 -27.66
C VAL A 11 -12.82 6.59 -26.35
N VAL A 12 -14.02 6.02 -26.42
CA VAL A 12 -14.60 5.23 -25.33
C VAL A 12 -13.84 3.90 -25.31
N LEU A 13 -12.86 3.78 -24.41
CA LEU A 13 -12.17 2.52 -24.18
C LEU A 13 -13.07 1.63 -23.33
N ASP A 14 -13.73 0.68 -23.99
CA ASP A 14 -14.45 -0.43 -23.35
C ASP A 14 -13.42 -1.40 -22.74
N ILE A 15 -13.15 -1.22 -21.45
CA ILE A 15 -12.25 -2.08 -20.69
C ILE A 15 -13.13 -2.95 -19.80
N ARG A 16 -13.31 -4.21 -20.21
CA ARG A 16 -13.91 -5.25 -19.37
C ARG A 16 -13.18 -5.34 -18.03
N GLU A 17 -13.93 -5.43 -16.94
CA GLU A 17 -13.40 -5.70 -15.61
C GLU A 17 -12.51 -6.95 -15.65
N PRO A 18 -11.32 -6.92 -15.01
CA PRO A 18 -10.51 -8.13 -14.90
C PRO A 18 -11.28 -9.16 -14.08
N ALA A 19 -11.40 -10.38 -14.64
CA ALA A 19 -12.04 -11.51 -13.98
C ALA A 19 -11.47 -11.71 -12.57
N GLU A 20 -12.37 -12.04 -11.63
CA GLU A 20 -12.00 -12.46 -10.29
C GLU A 20 -10.89 -13.53 -10.34
N PRO A 21 -9.90 -13.49 -9.44
CA PRO A 21 -8.91 -14.55 -9.37
C PRO A 21 -9.61 -15.86 -9.06
N ALA A 22 -9.71 -16.73 -10.06
CA ALA A 22 -10.22 -18.08 -9.91
C ALA A 22 -9.40 -18.81 -8.83
N ALA A 23 -10.09 -19.38 -7.85
CA ALA A 23 -9.50 -20.32 -6.91
C ALA A 23 -8.80 -21.42 -7.73
N LYS A 24 -7.49 -21.59 -7.52
CA LYS A 24 -6.79 -22.74 -8.12
C LYS A 24 -7.30 -24.01 -7.46
N ASP A 25 -7.59 -25.01 -8.29
CA ASP A 25 -7.88 -26.38 -7.89
C ASP A 25 -6.82 -26.85 -6.88
N GLY A 26 -7.19 -26.95 -5.61
CA GLY A 26 -6.26 -27.15 -4.48
C GLY A 26 -6.65 -26.47 -3.16
N GLY A 27 -7.76 -25.73 -3.10
CA GLY A 27 -8.34 -25.24 -1.83
C GLY A 27 -7.61 -24.06 -1.18
N GLY A 28 -6.60 -23.48 -1.82
CA GLY A 28 -5.91 -22.28 -1.34
C GLY A 28 -6.43 -21.00 -1.99
N PHE A 29 -6.64 -19.94 -1.19
CA PHE A 29 -6.91 -18.61 -1.71
C PHE A 29 -5.66 -18.06 -2.42
N ALA A 30 -5.78 -17.64 -3.68
CA ALA A 30 -4.69 -17.09 -4.46
C ALA A 30 -4.66 -15.56 -4.37
N ILE A 31 -3.54 -15.01 -3.90
CA ILE A 31 -3.36 -13.55 -3.86
C ILE A 31 -3.19 -13.03 -5.29
N PRO A 32 -4.02 -12.06 -5.73
CA PRO A 32 -3.94 -11.56 -7.09
C PRO A 32 -2.71 -10.68 -7.31
N ALA A 33 -2.11 -10.78 -8.49
CA ALA A 33 -0.86 -10.07 -8.82
C ALA A 33 -0.97 -8.53 -8.74
N TRP A 34 -2.17 -7.97 -8.88
CA TRP A 34 -2.36 -6.52 -8.74
C TRP A 34 -2.15 -6.02 -7.31
N MET A 35 -2.22 -6.90 -6.31
CA MET A 35 -2.05 -6.54 -4.90
C MET A 35 -0.63 -6.00 -4.63
N ASP A 36 0.36 -6.38 -5.44
CA ASP A 36 1.70 -5.80 -5.37
C ASP A 36 1.73 -4.29 -5.61
N CYS A 37 0.81 -3.79 -6.44
CA CYS A 37 0.73 -2.36 -6.73
C CYS A 37 0.16 -1.54 -5.55
N THR A 38 -0.27 -2.20 -4.47
CA THR A 38 -0.71 -1.51 -3.23
C THR A 38 0.45 -1.09 -2.34
N TRP A 39 1.63 -1.68 -2.51
CA TRP A 39 2.75 -1.48 -1.59
C TRP A 39 4.10 -1.23 -2.28
N ARG A 40 4.26 -1.58 -3.56
CA ARG A 40 5.48 -1.25 -4.32
C ARG A 40 5.50 0.25 -4.66
N ARG A 41 6.65 0.92 -4.50
CA ARG A 41 6.82 2.34 -4.87
C ARG A 41 6.59 2.56 -6.36
N ILE A 42 7.17 1.68 -7.18
CA ILE A 42 7.00 1.69 -8.63
C ILE A 42 5.95 0.63 -8.96
N PRO A 43 4.72 1.02 -9.30
CA PRO A 43 3.66 0.06 -9.61
C PRO A 43 3.86 -0.53 -11.03
N CYS A 44 3.08 -1.56 -11.38
CA CYS A 44 3.30 -2.30 -12.64
C CYS A 44 2.99 -1.53 -13.93
N GLY A 45 2.29 -0.40 -13.86
CA GLY A 45 1.96 0.46 -15.01
C GLY A 45 0.96 -0.12 -16.03
N LYS A 46 0.44 -1.34 -15.82
CA LYS A 46 -0.46 -2.00 -16.77
C LYS A 46 -1.86 -1.39 -16.73
N LEU A 47 -2.45 -1.09 -17.89
CA LEU A 47 -3.83 -0.58 -17.98
C LEU A 47 -4.89 -1.56 -17.49
N THR A 48 -4.60 -2.86 -17.56
CA THR A 48 -5.45 -3.95 -17.05
C THR A 48 -5.33 -4.15 -15.54
N CYS A 49 -4.35 -3.52 -14.88
CA CYS A 49 -4.26 -3.55 -13.42
C CYS A 49 -5.37 -2.66 -12.83
N PRO A 50 -6.16 -3.14 -11.86
CA PRO A 50 -7.21 -2.34 -11.23
C PRO A 50 -6.68 -1.09 -10.53
N ILE A 51 -5.43 -1.11 -10.06
CA ILE A 51 -4.78 0.05 -9.43
C ILE A 51 -4.21 0.98 -10.50
N CYS A 52 -3.25 0.51 -11.31
CA CYS A 52 -2.54 1.37 -12.27
C CYS A 52 -3.45 1.89 -13.39
N GLY A 53 -4.31 1.02 -13.94
CA GLY A 53 -5.27 1.40 -14.96
C GLY A 53 -6.26 2.44 -14.45
N ARG A 54 -6.71 2.34 -13.19
CA ARG A 54 -7.58 3.33 -12.57
C ARG A 54 -6.87 4.68 -12.45
N MET A 55 -5.64 4.70 -11.93
CA MET A 55 -4.86 5.95 -11.83
C MET A 55 -4.70 6.65 -13.18
N VAL A 56 -4.42 5.91 -14.24
CA VAL A 56 -4.32 6.46 -15.61
C VAL A 56 -5.66 7.03 -16.09
N ARG A 57 -6.78 6.32 -15.85
CA ARG A 57 -8.12 6.78 -16.23
C ARG A 57 -8.53 8.05 -15.48
N VAL A 58 -8.27 8.11 -14.17
CA VAL A 58 -8.55 9.27 -13.34
C VAL A 58 -7.74 10.48 -13.82
N ARG A 59 -6.43 10.33 -13.99
CA ARG A 59 -5.57 11.40 -14.50
C ARG A 59 -6.02 11.91 -15.87
N ALA A 60 -6.36 11.00 -16.80
CA ALA A 60 -6.87 11.37 -18.12
C ALA A 60 -8.20 12.14 -18.06
N ARG A 61 -9.08 11.80 -17.10
CA ARG A 61 -10.35 12.48 -16.88
C ARG A 61 -10.16 13.93 -16.45
N HIS A 62 -9.27 14.20 -15.48
CA HIS A 62 -8.94 15.56 -15.04
C HIS A 62 -8.34 16.39 -16.19
N ILE A 63 -7.37 15.82 -16.91
CA ILE A 63 -6.75 16.50 -18.07
C ILE A 63 -7.81 16.85 -19.13
N ALA A 64 -8.74 15.93 -19.42
CA ALA A 64 -9.81 16.17 -20.38
C ALA A 64 -10.79 17.29 -19.95
N ARG A 65 -10.93 17.52 -18.63
CA ARG A 65 -11.72 18.60 -18.04
C ARG A 65 -10.95 19.92 -17.91
N GLY A 66 -9.65 19.92 -18.19
CA GLY A 66 -8.77 21.08 -17.97
C GLY A 66 -8.44 21.32 -16.50
N GLU A 67 -8.64 20.30 -15.65
CA GLU A 67 -8.30 20.30 -14.23
C GLU A 67 -6.84 19.87 -14.05
N ASP A 68 -6.19 20.37 -13.00
CA ASP A 68 -4.89 19.86 -12.57
C ASP A 68 -5.09 18.50 -11.89
N PRO A 69 -4.57 17.39 -12.45
CA PRO A 69 -4.72 16.07 -11.82
C PRO A 69 -3.99 15.93 -10.48
N ASP A 70 -3.09 16.86 -10.17
CA ASP A 70 -2.30 16.86 -8.94
C ASP A 70 -2.86 17.89 -7.91
N ASP A 71 -4.03 18.47 -8.16
CA ASP A 71 -4.76 19.31 -7.20
C ASP A 71 -5.31 18.49 -6.03
N LEU A 72 -4.94 18.87 -4.80
CA LEU A 72 -5.31 18.13 -3.60
C LEU A 72 -6.83 18.06 -3.38
N ALA A 73 -7.57 19.12 -3.69
CA ALA A 73 -9.02 19.13 -3.49
C ALA A 73 -9.72 18.16 -4.47
N ALA A 74 -9.27 18.14 -5.73
CA ALA A 74 -9.73 17.17 -6.72
C ALA A 74 -9.41 15.72 -6.29
N VAL A 75 -8.19 15.46 -5.78
CA VAL A 75 -7.80 14.15 -5.26
C VAL A 75 -8.69 13.69 -4.11
N PHE A 76 -9.01 14.57 -3.15
CA PHE A 76 -9.91 14.23 -2.04
C PHE A 76 -11.35 13.96 -2.50
N ALA A 77 -11.85 14.74 -3.46
CA ALA A 77 -13.17 14.51 -4.04
C ALA A 77 -13.25 13.12 -4.72
N ASP A 78 -12.23 12.78 -5.51
CA ASP A 78 -12.11 11.47 -6.17
C ASP A 78 -12.01 10.30 -5.18
N MET A 79 -11.36 10.50 -4.04
CA MET A 79 -11.39 9.50 -2.94
C MET A 79 -12.80 9.33 -2.39
N GLY A 80 -13.53 10.43 -2.16
CA GLY A 80 -14.92 10.39 -1.69
C GLY A 80 -15.87 9.67 -2.64
N GLU A 81 -15.75 9.93 -3.95
CA GLU A 81 -16.49 9.20 -4.98
C GLU A 81 -16.16 7.70 -4.95
N ASN A 82 -14.88 7.34 -4.80
CA ASN A 82 -14.46 5.94 -4.74
C ASN A 82 -15.03 5.18 -3.53
N PHE A 83 -15.03 5.80 -2.35
CA PHE A 83 -15.63 5.20 -1.16
C PHE A 83 -17.13 5.01 -1.35
N SER A 84 -17.80 6.02 -1.94
CA SER A 84 -19.24 5.95 -2.22
C SER A 84 -19.59 4.84 -3.20
N GLU A 85 -18.80 4.69 -4.27
CA GLU A 85 -18.96 3.61 -5.25
C GLU A 85 -18.73 2.24 -4.61
N THR A 86 -17.67 2.09 -3.81
CA THR A 86 -17.36 0.84 -3.09
C THR A 86 -18.49 0.47 -2.14
N LEU A 87 -19.03 1.43 -1.37
CA LEU A 87 -20.17 1.21 -0.48
C LEU A 87 -21.43 0.80 -1.24
N ARG A 88 -21.67 1.36 -2.43
CA ARG A 88 -22.79 0.97 -3.29
C ARG A 88 -22.66 -0.48 -3.75
N LEU A 89 -21.48 -0.88 -4.22
CA LEU A 89 -21.21 -2.26 -4.66
C LEU A 89 -21.38 -3.23 -3.49
N LEU A 90 -20.85 -2.92 -2.30
CA LEU A 90 -21.03 -3.74 -1.10
C LEU A 90 -22.51 -3.94 -0.73
N ARG A 91 -23.34 -2.90 -0.86
CA ARG A 91 -24.78 -3.00 -0.62
C ARG A 91 -25.49 -3.87 -1.67
N GLU A 92 -25.06 -3.80 -2.92
CA GLU A 92 -25.58 -4.65 -4.00
C GLU A 92 -25.22 -6.11 -3.76
N ASP A 93 -23.97 -6.41 -3.41
CA ASP A 93 -23.50 -7.75 -3.09
C ASP A 93 -24.20 -8.33 -1.86
N ALA A 94 -24.34 -7.55 -0.78
CA ALA A 94 -25.04 -7.97 0.42
C ALA A 94 -26.51 -8.31 0.13
N ARG A 95 -27.19 -7.50 -0.70
CA ARG A 95 -28.55 -7.79 -1.15
C ARG A 95 -28.63 -9.10 -1.95
N GLN A 96 -27.66 -9.36 -2.84
CA GLN A 96 -27.61 -10.61 -3.61
C GLN A 96 -27.38 -11.83 -2.72
N LEU A 97 -26.56 -11.68 -1.68
CA LEU A 97 -26.26 -12.74 -0.72
C LEU A 97 -27.32 -12.89 0.38
N GLY A 98 -28.37 -12.07 0.38
CA GLY A 98 -29.39 -12.06 1.44
C GLY A 98 -28.85 -11.62 2.80
N VAL A 99 -27.73 -10.92 2.82
CA VAL A 99 -27.11 -10.38 4.03
C VAL A 99 -27.73 -9.03 4.34
N ASP A 100 -28.33 -8.92 5.53
CA ASP A 100 -28.80 -7.65 6.06
C ASP A 100 -27.63 -6.91 6.71
N LEU A 101 -27.16 -5.83 6.07
CA LEU A 101 -26.05 -5.00 6.56
C LEU A 101 -26.43 -4.17 7.79
N GLU A 102 -27.72 -3.96 8.04
CA GLU A 102 -28.22 -3.16 9.17
C GLU A 102 -28.49 -4.03 10.41
N LYS A 103 -28.47 -5.36 10.26
CA LYS A 103 -28.63 -6.30 11.36
C LYS A 103 -27.33 -6.36 12.17
N GLU A 104 -27.38 -5.98 13.44
CA GLU A 104 -26.28 -6.22 14.36
C GLU A 104 -25.98 -7.72 14.47
N PRO A 105 -24.71 -8.13 14.42
CA PRO A 105 -24.35 -9.53 14.61
C PRO A 105 -24.71 -9.99 16.03
N ASP A 106 -25.18 -11.23 16.16
CA ASP A 106 -25.62 -11.79 17.45
C ASP A 106 -24.49 -11.82 18.49
N GLU A 107 -23.23 -11.88 18.03
CA GLU A 107 -22.02 -11.71 18.84
C GLU A 107 -21.15 -10.60 18.22
N PRO A 108 -20.52 -9.74 19.05
CA PRO A 108 -19.63 -8.72 18.53
C PRO A 108 -18.47 -9.40 17.76
N PRO A 109 -18.08 -8.87 16.60
CA PRO A 109 -16.97 -9.43 15.86
C PRO A 109 -15.72 -9.40 16.73
N LEU A 110 -14.93 -10.46 16.64
CA LEU A 110 -13.66 -10.56 17.35
C LEU A 110 -12.77 -9.39 16.91
N GLN A 111 -12.59 -8.41 17.79
CA GLN A 111 -11.91 -7.16 17.43
C GLN A 111 -10.39 -7.36 17.51
N THR A 112 -9.73 -7.15 16.39
CA THR A 112 -8.27 -7.23 16.32
C THR A 112 -7.64 -6.19 17.27
N PRO A 113 -6.57 -6.54 18.02
CA PRO A 113 -5.96 -5.61 18.96
C PRO A 113 -5.44 -4.35 18.26
N GLU A 114 -5.56 -3.22 18.93
CA GLU A 114 -4.97 -1.95 18.49
C GLU A 114 -3.44 -2.05 18.34
N PRO A 115 -2.80 -1.22 17.51
CA PRO A 115 -1.37 -1.31 17.25
C PRO A 115 -0.49 -1.27 18.50
N ASP A 116 -0.86 -0.44 19.49
CA ASP A 116 -0.12 -0.28 20.75
C ASP A 116 -0.16 -1.54 21.63
N ALA A 117 -1.08 -2.47 21.37
CA ALA A 117 -1.11 -3.76 22.05
C ALA A 117 0.01 -4.71 21.58
N PHE A 118 0.69 -4.40 20.48
CA PHE A 118 1.77 -5.22 19.93
C PHE A 118 3.15 -4.58 20.18
N PRO A 119 3.98 -5.13 21.10
CA PRO A 119 5.30 -4.57 21.38
C PRO A 119 6.21 -4.45 20.15
N LEU A 120 6.15 -5.42 19.23
CA LEU A 120 6.95 -5.38 18.00
C LEU A 120 6.54 -4.23 17.08
N TYR A 121 5.25 -3.89 17.02
CA TYR A 121 4.77 -2.72 16.27
C TYR A 121 5.40 -1.43 16.81
N GLY A 122 5.44 -1.27 18.13
CA GLY A 122 6.09 -0.12 18.78
C GLY A 122 7.58 0.02 18.40
N VAL A 123 8.32 -1.09 18.30
CA VAL A 123 9.73 -1.06 17.87
C VAL A 123 9.85 -0.62 16.40
N VAL A 124 8.99 -1.14 15.51
CA VAL A 124 8.99 -0.74 14.10
C VAL A 124 8.58 0.72 13.93
N LYS A 125 7.59 1.19 14.69
CA LYS A 125 7.14 2.59 14.70
C LYS A 125 8.28 3.53 15.09
N ASN A 126 8.94 3.28 16.22
CA ASN A 126 10.07 4.10 16.65
C ASN A 126 11.23 4.08 15.64
N TRP A 127 11.49 2.93 15.00
CA TRP A 127 12.48 2.84 13.91
C TRP A 127 12.09 3.71 12.70
N GLN A 128 10.83 3.69 12.30
CA GLN A 128 10.30 4.45 11.18
C GLN A 128 10.32 5.97 11.48
N GLU A 129 9.94 6.38 12.69
CA GLU A 129 10.02 7.77 13.14
C GLU A 129 11.48 8.28 13.11
N CYS A 130 12.43 7.47 13.58
CA CYS A 130 13.86 7.81 13.49
C CYS A 130 14.33 7.95 12.04
N LEU A 131 13.83 7.11 11.12
CA LEU A 131 14.11 7.23 9.69
C LEU A 131 13.56 8.55 9.14
N GLU A 132 12.30 8.86 9.41
CA GLU A 132 11.67 10.11 8.95
C GLU A 132 12.40 11.35 9.44
N MET A 133 12.87 11.37 10.69
CA MET A 133 13.68 12.47 11.22
C MET A 133 14.96 12.68 10.40
N ILE A 134 15.66 11.62 10.00
CA ILE A 134 16.87 11.71 9.17
C ILE A 134 16.52 12.20 7.76
N LEU A 135 15.45 11.66 7.16
CA LEU A 135 15.01 12.06 5.82
C LEU A 135 14.61 13.56 5.78
N ALA A 136 13.84 14.01 6.77
CA ALA A 136 13.44 15.41 6.90
C ALA A 136 14.62 16.35 7.16
N ALA A 137 15.59 15.93 7.99
CA ALA A 137 16.79 16.70 8.26
C ALA A 137 17.66 16.83 6.99
N GLY A 138 17.86 15.74 6.25
CA GLY A 138 18.58 15.75 4.98
C GLY A 138 17.92 16.63 3.92
N TYR A 139 16.58 16.58 3.82
CA TYR A 139 15.81 17.45 2.93
C TYR A 139 15.99 18.91 3.29
N SER A 140 15.89 19.24 4.57
CA SER A 140 16.06 20.62 5.08
C SER A 140 17.48 21.16 4.87
N ALA A 141 18.48 20.28 4.92
CA ALA A 141 19.88 20.60 4.67
C ALA A 141 20.24 20.68 3.18
N GLY A 142 19.31 20.36 2.26
CA GLY A 142 19.59 20.33 0.81
C GLY A 142 20.58 19.24 0.42
N ALA A 143 20.61 18.11 1.14
CA ALA A 143 21.55 17.05 0.87
C ALA A 143 21.29 16.40 -0.50
N SER A 144 22.34 16.14 -1.28
CA SER A 144 22.20 15.67 -2.67
C SER A 144 21.50 14.31 -2.82
N TRP A 145 21.51 13.47 -1.79
CA TRP A 145 20.85 12.17 -1.83
C TRP A 145 19.31 12.26 -1.76
N VAL A 146 18.73 13.41 -1.42
CA VAL A 146 17.26 13.56 -1.30
C VAL A 146 16.53 13.55 -2.65
N ILE A 147 17.23 13.80 -3.75
CA ILE A 147 16.67 13.74 -5.11
C ILE A 147 16.90 12.39 -5.80
N THR A 148 17.38 11.38 -5.05
CA THR A 148 17.70 10.06 -5.59
C THR A 148 16.60 9.04 -5.28
N ASP A 149 16.62 7.91 -5.99
CA ASP A 149 15.74 6.78 -5.68
C ASP A 149 15.97 6.20 -4.28
N VAL A 150 17.15 6.38 -3.68
CA VAL A 150 17.45 5.97 -2.30
C VAL A 150 16.51 6.68 -1.32
N TYR A 151 16.37 8.00 -1.45
CA TYR A 151 15.44 8.78 -0.63
C TYR A 151 14.00 8.33 -0.82
N ALA A 152 13.58 8.21 -2.09
CA ALA A 152 12.20 7.84 -2.43
C ALA A 152 11.85 6.44 -1.91
N ASP A 153 12.76 5.47 -2.05
CA ASP A 153 12.59 4.12 -1.51
C ASP A 153 12.58 4.10 0.02
N LEU A 154 13.48 4.82 0.69
CA LEU A 154 13.51 4.86 2.16
C LEU A 154 12.21 5.43 2.74
N SER A 155 11.74 6.55 2.20
CA SER A 155 10.48 7.17 2.60
C SER A 155 9.29 6.24 2.38
N TRP A 156 9.20 5.64 1.19
CA TRP A 156 8.08 4.77 0.84
C TRP A 156 8.07 3.46 1.62
N TYR A 157 9.18 2.70 1.58
CA TYR A 157 9.25 1.39 2.21
C TYR A 157 9.36 1.46 3.73
N GLY A 158 9.79 2.59 4.30
CA GLY A 158 9.71 2.82 5.75
C GLY A 158 8.26 2.81 6.24
N ASN A 159 7.38 3.52 5.53
CA ASN A 159 5.94 3.52 5.79
C ASN A 159 5.29 2.16 5.48
N ALA A 160 5.68 1.52 4.37
CA ALA A 160 5.17 0.20 4.02
C ALA A 160 5.55 -0.85 5.08
N LEU A 161 6.78 -0.80 5.63
CA LEU A 161 7.23 -1.72 6.69
C LEU A 161 6.35 -1.58 7.94
N LEU A 162 6.04 -0.36 8.37
CA LEU A 162 5.17 -0.11 9.52
C LEU A 162 3.75 -0.66 9.30
N ALA A 163 3.11 -0.27 8.21
CA ALA A 163 1.75 -0.69 7.88
C ALA A 163 1.63 -2.21 7.72
N LYS A 164 2.57 -2.84 7.02
CA LYS A 164 2.58 -4.30 6.81
C LYS A 164 2.96 -5.07 8.07
N THR A 165 3.74 -4.49 8.97
CA THR A 165 4.04 -5.12 10.28
C THR A 165 2.76 -5.26 11.09
N TYR A 166 1.96 -4.19 11.18
CA TYR A 166 0.67 -4.27 11.86
C TYR A 166 -0.24 -5.32 11.22
N ARG A 167 -0.36 -5.31 9.89
CA ARG A 167 -1.15 -6.32 9.17
C ARG A 167 -0.69 -7.75 9.47
N GLN A 168 0.62 -8.01 9.51
CA GLN A 168 1.17 -9.32 9.84
C GLN A 168 0.84 -9.76 11.27
N LEU A 169 0.91 -8.83 12.24
CA LEU A 169 0.59 -9.09 13.64
C LEU A 169 -0.91 -9.38 13.82
N CYS A 170 -1.76 -8.61 13.15
CA CYS A 170 -3.20 -8.86 13.07
C CYS A 170 -3.49 -10.24 12.48
N ALA A 171 -2.87 -10.57 11.35
CA ALA A 171 -3.04 -11.88 10.71
C ALA A 171 -2.52 -13.04 11.58
N ALA A 172 -1.42 -12.85 12.32
CA ALA A 172 -0.91 -13.83 13.28
C ALA A 172 -1.90 -14.08 14.42
N TRP A 173 -2.52 -13.01 14.91
CA TRP A 173 -3.54 -13.07 15.95
C TRP A 173 -4.82 -13.73 15.42
N GLU A 174 -5.32 -13.30 14.25
CA GLU A 174 -6.51 -13.89 13.59
C GLU A 174 -6.31 -15.38 13.33
N LYS A 175 -5.12 -15.82 12.90
CA LYS A 175 -4.81 -17.24 12.72
C LYS A 175 -4.99 -18.06 14.00
N LYS A 176 -4.78 -17.46 15.17
CA LYS A 176 -4.93 -18.12 16.47
C LYS A 176 -6.38 -18.15 16.96
N TYR A 177 -7.16 -17.11 16.68
CA TYR A 177 -8.49 -16.92 17.30
C TYR A 177 -9.67 -17.02 16.32
N ALA A 178 -9.46 -16.79 15.03
CA ALA A 178 -10.47 -16.85 13.97
C ALA A 178 -9.84 -17.23 12.60
N PRO A 179 -9.31 -18.45 12.46
CA PRO A 179 -8.57 -18.85 11.26
C PRO A 179 -9.47 -18.93 10.02
N THR A 180 -9.05 -18.28 8.93
CA THR A 180 -9.72 -18.35 7.62
C THR A 180 -8.73 -18.71 6.52
N LEU A 181 -9.21 -19.28 5.41
CA LEU A 181 -8.38 -19.60 4.24
C LEU A 181 -7.74 -18.34 3.64
N PHE A 182 -8.47 -17.23 3.62
CA PHE A 182 -7.95 -15.93 3.19
C PHE A 182 -6.87 -15.43 4.14
N GLY A 183 -7.11 -15.44 5.47
CA GLY A 183 -6.16 -14.97 6.47
C GLY A 183 -4.82 -15.71 6.40
N GLU A 184 -4.84 -17.02 6.17
CA GLU A 184 -3.62 -17.80 6.02
C GLU A 184 -2.86 -17.49 4.70
N ALA A 185 -3.57 -17.20 3.60
CA ALA A 185 -2.94 -16.74 2.36
C ALA A 185 -2.35 -15.34 2.50
N ASP A 186 -3.09 -14.41 3.11
CA ASP A 186 -2.67 -13.02 3.37
C ASP A 186 -1.49 -12.96 4.35
N PHE A 187 -1.46 -13.84 5.36
CA PHE A 187 -0.33 -13.97 6.30
C PHE A 187 0.97 -14.35 5.58
N ARG A 188 0.93 -15.34 4.68
CA ARG A 188 2.12 -15.74 3.90
C ARG A 188 2.57 -14.64 2.95
N TYR A 189 1.62 -14.02 2.25
CA TYR A 189 1.91 -12.94 1.33
C TYR A 189 2.51 -11.73 2.04
N THR A 190 1.91 -11.29 3.15
CA THR A 190 2.39 -10.13 3.93
C THR A 190 3.78 -10.38 4.50
N ARG A 191 4.10 -11.62 4.92
CA ARG A 191 5.45 -12.01 5.33
C ARG A 191 6.47 -11.83 4.19
N ASP A 192 6.12 -12.25 2.98
CA ASP A 192 6.99 -12.14 1.81
C ASP A 192 7.19 -10.66 1.42
N VAL A 193 6.13 -9.85 1.48
CA VAL A 193 6.19 -8.38 1.33
C VAL A 193 7.13 -7.74 2.36
N LEU A 194 7.01 -8.11 3.64
CA LEU A 194 7.88 -7.61 4.70
C LEU A 194 9.35 -7.96 4.46
N ALA A 195 9.63 -9.18 3.99
CA ALA A 195 10.98 -9.60 3.65
C ALA A 195 11.56 -8.75 2.51
N GLU A 196 10.77 -8.45 1.47
CA GLU A 196 11.19 -7.58 0.36
C GLU A 196 11.41 -6.14 0.84
N CYS A 197 10.50 -5.58 1.64
CA CYS A 197 10.67 -4.26 2.27
C CYS A 197 11.98 -4.17 3.07
N CYS A 198 12.25 -5.15 3.95
CA CYS A 198 13.50 -5.18 4.71
C CYS A 198 14.73 -5.27 3.82
N ALA A 199 14.68 -6.02 2.71
CA ALA A 199 15.79 -6.12 1.76
C ALA A 199 16.07 -4.79 1.05
N ILE A 200 15.01 -4.13 0.56
CA ILE A 200 15.11 -2.82 -0.10
C ILE A 200 15.63 -1.76 0.87
N LEU A 201 15.07 -1.69 2.08
CA LEU A 201 15.51 -0.75 3.11
C LEU A 201 16.96 -0.99 3.52
N THR A 202 17.38 -2.25 3.69
CA THR A 202 18.78 -2.59 4.03
C THR A 202 19.73 -2.12 2.93
N ARG A 203 19.38 -2.35 1.66
CA ARG A 203 20.18 -1.91 0.52
C ARG A 203 20.31 -0.38 0.51
N ASN A 204 19.19 0.33 0.59
CA ASN A 204 19.16 1.79 0.51
C ASN A 204 19.83 2.46 1.72
N LEU A 205 19.70 1.91 2.93
CA LEU A 205 20.43 2.42 4.10
C LEU A 205 21.95 2.24 3.96
N ARG A 206 22.41 1.14 3.36
CA ARG A 206 23.84 0.93 3.08
C ARG A 206 24.38 1.90 2.02
N GLU A 207 23.57 2.21 1.02
CA GLU A 207 23.91 3.18 -0.01
C GLU A 207 23.91 4.62 0.53
N LEU A 208 22.98 4.94 1.43
CA LEU A 208 22.94 6.23 2.12
C LEU A 208 24.12 6.40 3.08
N LEU A 209 24.60 5.34 3.72
CA LEU A 209 25.64 5.40 4.76
C LEU A 209 26.89 6.22 4.36
N PRO A 210 27.57 6.01 3.22
CA PRO A 210 28.71 6.84 2.81
C PRO A 210 28.33 8.28 2.43
N LEU A 211 27.07 8.53 2.05
CA LEU A 211 26.56 9.84 1.65
C LEU A 211 26.03 10.66 2.84
N SER A 212 25.88 10.01 3.99
CA SER A 212 25.11 10.52 5.11
C SER A 212 25.85 11.57 5.94
N GLY A 213 27.17 11.76 5.77
CA GLY A 213 27.93 12.78 6.49
C GLY A 213 27.68 12.73 8.01
N ASP A 214 27.13 13.81 8.55
CA ASP A 214 26.78 13.92 9.99
C ASP A 214 25.72 12.90 10.44
N TYR A 215 24.95 12.32 9.51
CA TYR A 215 23.94 11.29 9.79
C TYR A 215 24.52 9.87 9.81
N PHE A 216 25.84 9.68 9.69
CA PHE A 216 26.47 8.35 9.67
C PHE A 216 26.09 7.49 10.89
N VAL A 217 26.22 8.03 12.10
CA VAL A 217 25.90 7.29 13.34
C VAL A 217 24.40 6.96 13.41
N PRO A 218 23.47 7.90 13.19
CA PRO A 218 22.04 7.60 13.10
C PRO A 218 21.69 6.53 12.06
N VAL A 219 22.22 6.62 10.83
CA VAL A 219 21.93 5.66 9.75
C VAL A 219 22.49 4.27 10.07
N SER A 220 23.68 4.18 10.68
CA SER A 220 24.25 2.91 11.14
C SER A 220 23.39 2.23 12.22
N ARG A 221 22.82 3.03 13.14
CA ARG A 221 21.87 2.53 14.14
C ARG A 221 20.59 2.02 13.49
N LEU A 222 20.01 2.75 12.53
CA LEU A 222 18.84 2.29 11.78
C LEU A 222 19.09 0.95 11.09
N LEU A 223 20.27 0.77 10.48
CA LEU A 223 20.64 -0.46 9.80
C LEU A 223 20.70 -1.65 10.78
N SER A 224 21.29 -1.42 11.96
CA SER A 224 21.40 -2.43 13.03
C SER A 224 20.03 -2.82 13.57
N THR A 225 19.16 -1.84 13.84
CA THR A 225 17.79 -2.08 14.30
C THR A 225 16.95 -2.78 13.23
N LEU A 226 17.09 -2.41 11.95
CA LEU A 226 16.40 -3.08 10.85
C LEU A 226 16.81 -4.55 10.73
N ALA A 227 18.09 -4.88 10.94
CA ALA A 227 18.56 -6.26 10.96
C ALA A 227 17.89 -7.07 12.09
N PHE A 228 17.79 -6.49 13.29
CA PHE A 228 17.05 -7.09 14.40
C PHE A 228 15.56 -7.29 14.06
N LEU A 229 14.90 -6.25 13.54
CA LEU A 229 13.48 -6.29 13.15
C LEU A 229 13.22 -7.36 12.10
N ARG A 230 14.10 -7.50 11.10
CA ARG A 230 13.99 -8.52 10.06
C ARG A 230 13.97 -9.93 10.64
N GLU A 231 14.84 -10.24 11.61
CA GLU A 231 14.84 -11.56 12.24
C GLU A 231 13.60 -11.79 13.12
N ARG A 232 13.09 -10.74 13.79
CA ARG A 232 11.84 -10.83 14.56
C ARG A 232 10.62 -11.05 13.67
N LEU A 233 10.50 -10.31 12.57
CA LEU A 233 9.39 -10.43 11.63
C LEU A 233 9.37 -11.78 10.91
N ARG A 234 10.54 -12.39 10.67
CA ARG A 234 10.64 -13.76 10.14
C ARG A 234 10.17 -14.83 11.11
N SER A 235 10.19 -14.55 12.41
CA SER A 235 9.79 -15.50 13.45
C SER A 235 8.31 -15.44 13.82
N LEU A 236 7.55 -14.50 13.23
CA LEU A 236 6.09 -14.47 13.31
C LEU A 236 5.49 -15.60 12.46
#